data_AF-A0A3M6WQE5-F1
#
_entry.id   AF-A0A3M6WQE5-F1
#
_cell.length_a   1.000
_cell.length_b   1.000
_cell.length_c   1.000
_cell.angle_alpha   90.00
_cell.angle_beta   90.00
_cell.angle_gamma   90.00
#
_symmetry.space_group_name_H-M   'P 1'
#
loop_
_entity.id
_entity.type
_entity.pdbx_description
1 polymer ?
#
loop_
_entity_poly.entity_id
_entity_poly.type
_entity_poly.pdbx_seq_one_letter_code
_entity_poly.pdbx_strand_id
1 'polypeptide(L)'
;MLQHHPSQLSLQENEKALKLGNRDHKRYPIAAPSVPGYPGAGMGRIVRFADPINLTEIIDRIGLGLGNPKGFPIAVPQGKQASDMMISSIGICAGSGGGLFAQMEKDGEDVDLLFTGELGHHEALAAIEKGKCVICLFHSNTERGFLHGVMKPALEETIREEWGRIRQAERKEGNSEQFNEALDDDSVEVQVSEVDRDPYGIMIAKAEL
;
A
#
# COMPACT_ATOMS: atom_id res chain seq x y z
N MET A 1 24.52 -7.94 -7.03
CA MET A 1 23.95 -6.65 -6.58
C MET A 1 22.66 -6.98 -5.85
N LEU A 2 22.44 -6.43 -4.65
CA LEU A 2 21.17 -6.59 -3.92
C LEU A 2 20.04 -6.03 -4.78
N GLN A 3 19.02 -6.83 -5.08
CA GLN A 3 17.85 -6.33 -5.79
C GLN A 3 16.88 -5.74 -4.77
N HIS A 4 16.45 -4.50 -5.00
CA HIS A 4 15.38 -3.89 -4.23
C HIS A 4 14.07 -4.01 -5.00
N HIS A 5 12.96 -3.98 -4.28
CA HIS A 5 11.67 -3.83 -4.89
C HIS A 5 11.61 -2.47 -5.60
N PRO A 6 11.15 -2.39 -6.86
CA PRO A 6 11.00 -1.11 -7.54
C PRO A 6 10.08 -0.21 -6.71
N SER A 7 10.59 0.97 -6.36
CA SER A 7 9.82 1.99 -5.67
C SER A 7 8.75 2.61 -6.57
N GLN A 8 8.83 2.38 -7.89
CA GLN A 8 8.03 3.03 -8.90
C GLN A 8 7.03 2.04 -9.51
N LEU A 9 5.75 2.27 -9.26
CA LEU A 9 4.68 1.83 -10.14
C LEU A 9 4.42 2.95 -11.14
N SER A 10 4.48 2.67 -12.44
CA SER A 10 3.97 3.65 -13.40
C SER A 10 2.45 3.82 -13.20
N LEU A 11 1.93 5.03 -13.40
CA LEU A 11 0.49 5.32 -13.25
C LEU A 11 -0.38 4.43 -14.16
N GLN A 12 0.14 4.03 -15.33
CA GLN A 12 -0.53 3.10 -16.25
C GLN A 12 -0.62 1.67 -15.71
N GLU A 13 0.43 1.20 -15.02
CA GLU A 13 0.41 -0.11 -14.34
C GLU A 13 -0.53 -0.10 -13.14
N ASN A 14 -0.60 1.02 -12.40
CA ASN A 14 -1.57 1.23 -11.33
C ASN A 14 -3.01 1.19 -11.84
N GLU A 15 -3.34 1.87 -12.94
CA GLU A 15 -4.69 1.81 -13.52
C GLU A 15 -5.08 0.39 -13.95
N LYS A 16 -4.15 -0.37 -14.53
CA LYS A 16 -4.41 -1.75 -14.94
C LYS A 16 -4.59 -2.66 -13.73
N ALA A 17 -3.75 -2.51 -12.70
CA ALA A 17 -3.85 -3.25 -11.43
C ALA A 17 -5.18 -2.96 -10.70
N LEU A 18 -5.62 -1.70 -10.68
CA LEU A 18 -6.90 -1.29 -10.09
C LEU A 18 -8.12 -1.80 -10.88
N LYS A 19 -7.96 -2.11 -12.18
CA LYS A 19 -9.02 -2.62 -13.06
C LYS A 19 -9.09 -4.16 -13.09
N LEU A 20 -8.19 -4.89 -12.41
CA LEU A 20 -8.20 -6.35 -12.34
C LEU A 20 -9.33 -6.86 -11.44
N GLY A 21 -10.52 -6.96 -12.05
CA GLY A 21 -11.67 -7.69 -11.55
C GLY A 21 -12.29 -7.05 -10.32
N ASN A 22 -13.27 -6.17 -10.56
CA ASN A 22 -14.24 -5.71 -9.57
C ASN A 22 -15.03 -6.94 -9.10
N ARG A 23 -14.51 -7.64 -8.09
CA ARG A 23 -15.28 -8.66 -7.37
C ARG A 23 -15.94 -7.98 -6.19
N ASP A 24 -17.19 -8.33 -5.97
CA ASP A 24 -17.97 -7.77 -4.87
C ASP A 24 -17.29 -8.11 -3.54
N HIS A 25 -17.02 -7.07 -2.76
CA HIS A 25 -16.43 -7.18 -1.45
C HIS A 25 -16.90 -6.03 -0.56
N LYS A 26 -16.90 -6.28 0.75
CA LYS A 26 -17.05 -5.24 1.76
C LYS A 26 -15.67 -4.91 2.31
N ARG A 27 -15.43 -3.63 2.60
CA ARG A 27 -14.21 -3.16 3.27
C ARG A 27 -14.52 -2.15 4.36
N TYR A 28 -13.83 -2.26 5.49
CA TYR A 28 -13.97 -1.35 6.63
C TYR A 28 -12.66 -1.28 7.43
N PRO A 29 -12.39 -0.19 8.18
CA PRO A 29 -11.18 -0.09 9.00
C PRO A 29 -11.13 -1.15 10.10
N ILE A 30 -9.91 -1.58 10.49
CA ILE A 30 -9.72 -2.42 11.67
C ILE A 30 -9.93 -1.58 12.93
N ALA A 31 -9.25 -0.43 13.02
CA ALA A 31 -9.41 0.50 14.13
C ALA A 31 -9.98 1.82 13.60
N ALA A 32 -11.10 2.25 14.18
CA ALA A 32 -11.74 3.52 13.89
C ALA A 32 -10.84 4.71 14.25
N PRO A 33 -11.03 5.90 13.64
CA PRO A 33 -10.22 7.06 13.95
C PRO A 33 -10.61 7.58 15.34
N SER A 34 -9.62 8.04 16.11
CA SER A 34 -9.87 8.72 17.39
C SER A 34 -10.49 10.10 17.24
N VAL A 35 -10.44 10.67 16.01
CA VAL A 35 -10.94 12.00 15.69
C VAL A 35 -12.33 11.91 15.04
N PRO A 36 -13.35 12.58 15.59
CA PRO A 36 -14.68 12.65 14.99
C PRO A 36 -14.67 13.34 13.62
N GLY A 37 -15.66 13.03 12.78
CA GLY A 37 -15.89 13.73 11.50
C GLY A 37 -15.30 13.06 10.25
N TYR A 38 -14.63 11.91 10.41
CA TYR A 38 -14.01 11.17 9.31
C TYR A 38 -14.62 9.77 9.15
N PRO A 39 -15.88 9.66 8.68
CA PRO A 39 -16.53 8.37 8.51
C PRO A 39 -15.77 7.49 7.53
N GLY A 40 -15.49 6.24 7.92
CA GLY A 40 -14.75 5.28 7.09
C GLY A 40 -13.22 5.43 7.11
N ALA A 41 -12.67 6.45 7.78
CA ALA A 41 -11.25 6.53 8.08
C ALA A 41 -10.88 5.54 9.20
N GLY A 42 -9.58 5.32 9.41
CA GLY A 42 -9.08 4.39 10.43
C GLY A 42 -7.87 3.58 9.96
N MET A 43 -7.23 2.88 10.90
CA MET A 43 -6.05 2.07 10.65
C MET A 43 -6.42 0.69 10.09
N GLY A 44 -5.61 0.21 9.15
CA GLY A 44 -5.78 -1.09 8.49
C GLY A 44 -7.13 -1.25 7.79
N ARG A 45 -7.35 -2.40 7.15
CA ARG A 45 -8.63 -2.73 6.52
C ARG A 45 -8.97 -4.19 6.73
N ILE A 46 -10.23 -4.49 7.02
CA ILE A 46 -10.79 -5.82 6.83
C ILE A 46 -11.49 -5.82 5.48
N VAL A 47 -11.19 -6.84 4.67
CA VAL A 47 -11.86 -7.11 3.40
C VAL A 47 -12.63 -8.42 3.57
N ARG A 48 -13.89 -8.45 3.13
CA ARG A 48 -14.74 -9.64 3.08
C ARG A 48 -15.23 -9.82 1.64
N PHE A 49 -14.80 -10.89 0.97
CA PHE A 49 -15.24 -11.21 -0.38
C PHE A 49 -16.66 -11.81 -0.36
N ALA A 50 -17.42 -11.59 -1.43
CA ALA A 50 -18.70 -12.27 -1.63
C ALA A 50 -18.51 -13.78 -1.85
N ASP A 51 -17.48 -14.15 -2.61
CA ASP A 51 -17.09 -15.53 -2.88
C ASP A 51 -15.61 -15.75 -2.52
N PRO A 52 -15.22 -16.94 -1.99
CA PRO A 52 -13.83 -17.25 -1.69
C PRO A 52 -12.93 -17.18 -2.93
N ILE A 53 -11.71 -16.66 -2.76
CA ILE A 53 -10.70 -16.50 -3.82
C ILE A 53 -9.46 -17.34 -3.48
N ASN A 54 -8.85 -17.97 -4.47
CA ASN A 54 -7.61 -18.71 -4.24
C ASN A 54 -6.47 -17.77 -3.81
N LEU A 55 -5.64 -18.19 -2.86
CA LEU A 55 -4.52 -17.39 -2.37
C LEU A 55 -3.53 -17.03 -3.48
N THR A 56 -3.30 -17.89 -4.49
CA THR A 56 -2.41 -17.56 -5.61
C THR A 56 -2.94 -16.42 -6.47
N GLU A 57 -4.25 -16.36 -6.71
CA GLU A 57 -4.88 -15.23 -7.42
C GLU A 57 -4.74 -13.93 -6.62
N ILE A 58 -4.82 -13.99 -5.28
CA ILE A 58 -4.59 -12.83 -4.41
C ILE A 58 -3.13 -12.38 -4.49
N ILE A 59 -2.17 -13.32 -4.45
CA ILE A 59 -0.74 -13.03 -4.57
C ILE A 59 -0.44 -12.35 -5.91
N ASP A 60 -1.00 -12.83 -7.02
CA ASP A 60 -0.83 -12.23 -8.34
C ASP A 60 -1.37 -10.79 -8.38
N ARG A 61 -2.55 -10.55 -7.78
CA ARG A 61 -3.15 -9.21 -7.68
C ARG A 61 -2.30 -8.26 -6.84
N ILE A 62 -1.80 -8.73 -5.69
CA ILE A 62 -0.89 -7.96 -4.84
C ILE A 62 0.40 -7.66 -5.60
N GLY A 63 0.92 -8.63 -6.35
CA GLY A 63 2.10 -8.45 -7.19
C GLY A 63 1.92 -7.34 -8.19
N LEU A 64 0.84 -7.38 -8.96
CA LEU A 64 0.54 -6.32 -9.93
C LEU A 64 0.34 -4.97 -9.24
N GLY A 65 -0.36 -4.94 -8.11
CA GLY A 65 -0.63 -3.73 -7.33
C GLY A 65 0.58 -3.12 -6.62
N LEU A 66 1.66 -3.90 -6.44
CA LEU A 66 2.91 -3.43 -5.82
C LEU A 66 4.08 -3.33 -6.81
N GLY A 67 3.91 -3.65 -8.09
CA GLY A 67 5.00 -3.51 -9.08
C GLY A 67 5.89 -4.75 -9.16
N ASN A 68 5.26 -5.92 -8.99
CA ASN A 68 5.82 -7.25 -9.14
C ASN A 68 7.09 -7.49 -8.29
N PRO A 69 6.95 -7.59 -6.95
CA PRO A 69 8.06 -7.88 -6.08
C PRO A 69 8.74 -9.19 -6.48
N LYS A 70 10.07 -9.24 -6.30
CA LYS A 70 10.90 -10.38 -6.72
C LYS A 70 10.66 -11.65 -5.90
N GLY A 71 10.05 -11.53 -4.74
CA GLY A 71 9.69 -12.64 -3.88
C GLY A 71 8.56 -12.27 -2.93
N PHE A 72 7.76 -13.25 -2.59
CA PHE A 72 6.66 -13.14 -1.64
C PHE A 72 6.95 -14.03 -0.44
N PRO A 73 7.38 -13.45 0.69
CA PRO A 73 7.37 -14.15 1.97
C PRO A 73 5.91 -14.46 2.34
N ILE A 74 5.56 -15.75 2.28
CA ILE A 74 4.24 -16.24 2.63
C ILE A 74 4.34 -17.32 3.71
N ALA A 75 3.36 -17.36 4.58
CA ALA A 75 3.16 -18.47 5.52
C ALA A 75 1.75 -19.04 5.33
N VAL A 76 1.66 -20.36 5.25
CA VAL A 76 0.39 -21.10 5.17
C VAL A 76 0.40 -22.21 6.23
N PRO A 77 -0.76 -22.76 6.61
CA PRO A 77 -0.81 -23.88 7.56
C PRO A 77 0.11 -25.03 7.15
N GLN A 78 0.80 -25.63 8.12
CA GLN A 78 1.76 -26.70 7.84
C GLN A 78 1.09 -27.89 7.12
N GLY A 79 1.75 -28.41 6.09
CA GLY A 79 1.20 -29.48 5.24
C GLY A 79 0.19 -29.02 4.19
N LYS A 80 -0.06 -27.71 4.06
CA LYS A 80 -0.82 -27.11 2.96
C LYS A 80 0.08 -26.39 1.98
N GLN A 81 -0.38 -26.23 0.75
CA GLN A 81 0.24 -25.36 -0.24
C GLN A 81 -0.60 -24.11 -0.43
N ALA A 82 0.00 -23.03 -0.93
CA ALA A 82 -0.73 -21.80 -1.23
C ALA A 82 -1.87 -22.02 -2.24
N SER A 83 -1.68 -22.94 -3.20
CA SER A 83 -2.71 -23.34 -4.17
C SER A 83 -3.95 -23.97 -3.54
N ASP A 84 -3.85 -24.48 -2.31
CA ASP A 84 -4.95 -25.18 -1.64
C ASP A 84 -5.80 -24.23 -0.78
N MET A 85 -5.36 -22.97 -0.62
CA MET A 85 -5.96 -22.02 0.31
C MET A 85 -7.02 -21.16 -0.40
N MET A 86 -8.25 -21.21 0.11
CA MET A 86 -9.35 -20.34 -0.31
C MET A 86 -9.59 -19.27 0.76
N ILE A 87 -9.57 -18.01 0.34
CA ILE A 87 -9.61 -16.83 1.21
C ILE A 87 -10.93 -16.11 0.98
N SER A 88 -11.73 -15.99 2.04
CA SER A 88 -12.98 -15.22 2.05
C SER A 88 -12.78 -13.85 2.70
N SER A 89 -11.69 -13.68 3.44
CA SER A 89 -11.44 -12.49 4.24
C SER A 89 -9.97 -12.18 4.46
N ILE A 90 -9.65 -10.89 4.51
CA ILE A 90 -8.28 -10.38 4.63
C ILE A 90 -8.23 -9.28 5.69
N GLY A 91 -7.31 -9.39 6.65
CA GLY A 91 -6.85 -8.29 7.49
C GLY A 91 -5.61 -7.65 6.87
N ILE A 92 -5.68 -6.36 6.56
CA ILE A 92 -4.63 -5.61 5.86
C ILE A 92 -4.10 -4.51 6.76
N CYS A 93 -2.78 -4.42 6.91
CA CYS A 93 -2.09 -3.30 7.54
C CYS A 93 -0.80 -3.01 6.77
N ALA A 94 -0.69 -1.87 6.09
CA ALA A 94 0.61 -1.45 5.56
C ALA A 94 1.60 -1.23 6.72
N GLY A 95 2.89 -1.49 6.49
CA GLY A 95 3.93 -1.39 7.51
C GLY A 95 3.90 -2.55 8.52
N SER A 96 3.87 -2.24 9.81
CA SER A 96 3.95 -3.25 10.89
C SER A 96 2.58 -3.54 11.51
N GLY A 97 2.01 -4.71 11.19
CA GLY A 97 0.61 -5.02 11.47
C GLY A 97 0.33 -5.84 12.72
N GLY A 98 1.34 -6.43 13.38
CA GLY A 98 1.16 -7.41 14.45
C GLY A 98 0.24 -6.93 15.59
N GLY A 99 0.50 -5.73 16.10
CA GLY A 99 -0.35 -5.13 17.15
C GLY A 99 -1.79 -4.84 16.70
N LEU A 100 -1.96 -4.38 15.46
CA LEU A 100 -3.28 -4.08 14.91
C LEU A 100 -4.10 -5.35 14.66
N PHE A 101 -3.47 -6.43 14.19
CA PHE A 101 -4.12 -7.72 14.03
C PHE A 101 -4.46 -8.38 15.37
N ALA A 102 -3.59 -8.24 16.38
CA ALA A 102 -3.92 -8.69 17.73
C ALA A 102 -5.12 -7.93 18.32
N GLN A 103 -5.26 -6.64 18.03
CA GLN A 103 -6.42 -5.86 18.43
C GLN A 103 -7.68 -6.30 17.66
N MET A 104 -7.59 -6.47 16.34
CA MET A 104 -8.65 -7.00 15.49
C MET A 104 -9.24 -8.31 16.04
N GLU A 105 -8.37 -9.28 16.38
CA GLU A 105 -8.80 -10.56 16.94
C GLU A 105 -9.50 -10.40 18.30
N LYS A 106 -9.02 -9.48 19.16
CA LYS A 106 -9.65 -9.19 20.46
C LYS A 106 -11.04 -8.58 20.31
N ASP A 107 -11.25 -7.80 19.25
CA ASP A 107 -12.54 -7.18 18.92
C ASP A 107 -13.51 -8.19 18.27
N GLY A 108 -13.11 -9.46 18.14
CA GLY A 108 -13.95 -10.55 17.65
C GLY A 108 -13.94 -10.71 16.13
N GLU A 109 -13.06 -9.98 15.42
CA GLU A 109 -12.90 -10.10 13.98
C GLU A 109 -11.95 -11.25 13.64
N ASP A 110 -12.44 -12.20 12.85
CA ASP A 110 -11.65 -13.35 12.37
C ASP A 110 -11.50 -13.30 10.85
N VAL A 111 -10.27 -13.48 10.35
CA VAL A 111 -9.95 -13.41 8.91
C VAL A 111 -9.06 -14.57 8.47
N ASP A 112 -9.14 -14.92 7.19
CA ASP A 112 -8.40 -16.06 6.61
C ASP A 112 -6.96 -15.70 6.23
N LEU A 113 -6.70 -14.43 5.89
CA LEU A 113 -5.40 -13.94 5.45
C LEU A 113 -5.00 -12.66 6.20
N LEU A 114 -3.77 -12.61 6.69
CA LEU A 114 -3.12 -11.40 7.18
C LEU A 114 -2.15 -10.88 6.13
N PHE A 115 -2.30 -9.63 5.71
CA PHE A 115 -1.41 -8.99 4.76
C PHE A 115 -0.78 -7.73 5.36
N THR A 116 0.54 -7.74 5.52
CA THR A 116 1.30 -6.66 6.16
C THR A 116 2.69 -6.50 5.55
N GLY A 117 3.42 -5.45 5.94
CA GLY A 117 4.85 -5.34 5.63
C GLY A 117 5.68 -6.25 6.54
N GLU A 118 5.41 -6.20 7.85
CA GLU A 118 6.17 -6.92 8.87
C GLU A 118 5.27 -7.68 9.85
N LEU A 119 5.76 -8.84 10.26
CA LEU A 119 5.18 -9.67 11.32
C LEU A 119 6.31 -10.47 11.98
N GLY A 120 6.28 -10.59 13.31
CA GLY A 120 7.23 -11.39 14.07
C GLY A 120 7.09 -12.89 13.78
N HIS A 121 8.15 -13.66 14.00
CA HIS A 121 8.14 -15.10 13.74
C HIS A 121 7.01 -15.83 14.49
N HIS A 122 6.85 -15.57 15.79
CA HIS A 122 5.82 -16.23 16.60
C HIS A 122 4.41 -15.73 16.28
N GLU A 123 4.26 -14.50 15.81
CA GLU A 123 2.97 -13.98 15.35
C GLU A 123 2.54 -14.70 14.06
N ALA A 124 3.47 -14.89 13.11
CA ALA A 124 3.20 -15.67 11.90
C ALA A 124 2.90 -17.15 12.21
N LEU A 125 3.67 -17.76 13.14
CA LEU A 125 3.42 -19.14 13.57
C LEU A 125 2.03 -19.29 14.20
N ALA A 126 1.66 -18.41 15.13
CA ALA A 126 0.35 -18.43 15.76
C ALA A 126 -0.79 -18.24 14.75
N ALA A 127 -0.58 -17.42 13.72
CA ALA A 127 -1.57 -17.23 12.66
C ALA A 127 -1.79 -18.54 11.86
N ILE A 128 -0.72 -19.22 11.43
CA ILE A 128 -0.86 -20.45 10.64
C ILE A 128 -1.38 -21.64 11.47
N GLU A 129 -1.11 -21.69 12.77
CA GLU A 129 -1.69 -22.68 13.70
C GLU A 129 -3.20 -22.50 13.87
N LYS A 130 -3.70 -21.26 13.72
CA LYS A 130 -5.14 -20.96 13.66
C LYS A 130 -5.75 -21.20 12.26
N GLY A 131 -5.00 -21.75 11.32
CA GLY A 131 -5.46 -22.03 9.96
C GLY A 131 -5.41 -20.83 9.00
N LYS A 132 -4.83 -19.70 9.41
CA LYS A 132 -4.72 -18.49 8.60
C LYS A 132 -3.53 -18.55 7.64
N CYS A 133 -3.55 -17.70 6.63
CA CYS A 133 -2.40 -17.39 5.80
C CYS A 133 -1.80 -16.03 6.19
N VAL A 134 -0.53 -15.84 5.88
CA VAL A 134 0.19 -14.58 6.09
C VAL A 134 0.97 -14.23 4.81
N ILE A 135 0.90 -12.96 4.40
CA ILE A 135 1.78 -12.35 3.41
C ILE A 135 2.50 -11.19 4.08
N CYS A 136 3.84 -11.21 4.08
CA CYS A 136 4.69 -10.14 4.60
C CYS A 136 5.57 -9.57 3.48
N LEU A 137 5.35 -8.32 3.07
CA LEU A 137 6.03 -7.75 1.89
C LEU A 137 7.05 -6.65 2.18
N PHE A 138 7.68 -6.65 3.36
CA PHE A 138 8.55 -5.58 3.87
C PHE A 138 7.81 -4.26 4.10
N HIS A 139 8.26 -3.50 5.10
CA HIS A 139 7.58 -2.31 5.59
C HIS A 139 7.36 -1.29 4.47
N SER A 140 8.44 -0.84 3.86
CA SER A 140 8.42 0.28 2.92
C SER A 140 7.66 -0.07 1.65
N ASN A 141 7.79 -1.32 1.16
CA ASN A 141 7.13 -1.74 -0.06
C ASN A 141 5.60 -1.68 0.05
N THR A 142 5.05 -2.00 1.23
CA THR A 142 3.60 -1.94 1.45
C THR A 142 3.06 -0.52 1.59
N GLU A 143 3.92 0.48 1.84
CA GLU A 143 3.53 1.87 2.07
C GLU A 143 3.79 2.78 0.86
N ARG A 144 4.88 2.56 0.13
CA ARG A 144 5.37 3.47 -0.92
C ARG A 144 4.42 3.66 -2.10
N GLY A 145 3.53 2.70 -2.35
CA GLY A 145 2.47 2.85 -3.34
C GLY A 145 1.62 4.11 -3.11
N PHE A 146 1.48 4.56 -1.85
CA PHE A 146 0.77 5.79 -1.49
C PHE A 146 1.43 7.05 -2.08
N LEU A 147 2.77 7.10 -2.14
CA LEU A 147 3.48 8.27 -2.67
C LEU A 147 3.15 8.52 -4.13
N HIS A 148 3.12 7.45 -4.93
CA HIS A 148 2.87 7.52 -6.37
C HIS A 148 1.38 7.60 -6.70
N GLY A 149 0.55 6.79 -6.03
CA GLY A 149 -0.87 6.65 -6.35
C GLY A 149 -1.77 7.71 -5.73
N VAL A 150 -1.33 8.37 -4.65
CA VAL A 150 -2.18 9.29 -3.87
C VAL A 150 -1.48 10.62 -3.59
N MET A 151 -0.34 10.62 -2.89
CA MET A 151 0.28 11.84 -2.38
C MET A 151 0.77 12.76 -3.51
N LYS A 152 1.52 12.22 -4.49
CA LYS A 152 2.04 13.01 -5.61
C LYS A 152 0.92 13.75 -6.36
N PRO A 153 -0.11 13.09 -6.92
CA PRO A 153 -1.14 13.79 -7.67
C PRO A 153 -1.94 14.77 -6.80
N ALA A 154 -2.28 14.40 -5.56
CA ALA A 154 -3.03 15.28 -4.66
C ALA A 154 -2.23 16.54 -4.28
N LEU A 155 -0.93 16.39 -4.01
CA LEU A 155 -0.05 17.50 -3.68
C LEU A 155 0.18 18.40 -4.91
N GLU A 156 0.36 17.83 -6.09
CA GLU A 156 0.52 18.59 -7.33
C GLU A 156 -0.72 19.46 -7.64
N GLU A 157 -1.91 18.88 -7.49
CA GLU A 157 -3.18 19.61 -7.63
C GLU A 157 -3.31 20.72 -6.58
N THR A 158 -3.06 20.40 -5.30
CA THR A 158 -3.14 21.38 -4.20
C THR A 158 -2.17 22.56 -4.40
N ILE A 159 -0.91 22.28 -4.79
CA ILE A 159 0.07 23.34 -5.02
C ILE A 159 -0.35 24.18 -6.23
N ARG A 160 -0.84 23.58 -7.31
CA ARG A 160 -1.32 24.30 -8.49
C ARG A 160 -2.42 25.31 -8.12
N GLU A 161 -3.40 24.89 -7.32
CA GLU A 161 -4.49 25.75 -6.85
C GLU A 161 -3.99 26.89 -5.95
N GLU A 162 -3.23 26.56 -4.91
CA GLU A 162 -2.73 27.56 -3.96
C GLU A 162 -1.77 28.55 -4.62
N TRP A 163 -0.95 28.08 -5.55
CA TRP A 163 -0.02 28.92 -6.28
C TRP A 163 -0.73 29.87 -7.22
N GLY A 164 -1.78 29.41 -7.92
CA GLY A 164 -2.67 30.26 -8.70
C GLY A 164 -3.32 31.36 -7.85
N ARG A 165 -3.80 31.01 -6.64
CA ARG A 165 -4.40 31.95 -5.69
C ARG A 165 -3.41 33.02 -5.23
N ILE A 166 -2.20 32.62 -4.83
CA ILE A 166 -1.15 33.54 -4.36
C ILE A 166 -0.76 34.53 -5.45
N ARG A 167 -0.57 34.06 -6.68
CA ARG A 167 -0.17 34.90 -7.82
C ARG A 167 -1.18 35.97 -8.16
N GLN A 168 -2.46 35.62 -8.15
CA GLN A 168 -3.52 36.59 -8.36
C GLN A 168 -3.56 37.64 -7.25
N ALA A 169 -3.34 37.24 -5.99
CA ALA A 169 -3.36 38.15 -4.84
C ALA A 169 -2.14 39.10 -4.78
N GLU A 170 -0.96 38.64 -5.20
CA GLU A 170 0.27 39.44 -5.16
C GLU A 170 0.48 40.34 -6.39
N ARG A 171 -0.33 40.17 -7.44
CA ARG A 171 -0.25 41.02 -8.63
C ARG A 171 -0.84 42.40 -8.35
N LYS A 172 0.03 43.42 -8.24
CA LYS A 172 -0.34 44.80 -7.90
C LYS A 172 0.34 45.80 -8.82
N GLU A 173 -0.32 46.94 -9.07
CA GLU A 173 0.31 48.09 -9.71
C GLU A 173 1.48 48.58 -8.84
N GLY A 174 2.67 48.73 -9.43
CA GLY A 174 3.89 49.13 -8.74
C GLY A 174 4.89 48.00 -8.45
N ASN A 175 4.55 46.75 -8.73
CA ASN A 175 5.51 45.64 -8.68
C ASN A 175 6.65 45.85 -9.69
N SER A 176 7.86 45.40 -9.35
CA SER A 176 8.98 45.39 -10.31
C SER A 176 8.74 44.39 -11.44
N GLU A 177 9.34 44.63 -12.61
CA GLU A 177 9.26 43.74 -13.76
C GLU A 177 9.74 42.31 -13.41
N GLN A 178 10.86 42.19 -12.69
CA GLN A 178 11.39 40.91 -12.19
C GLN A 178 10.42 40.18 -11.27
N PHE A 179 9.68 40.91 -10.42
CA PHE A 179 8.69 40.29 -9.55
C PHE A 179 7.49 39.78 -10.34
N ASN A 180 7.03 40.54 -11.33
CA ASN A 180 5.95 40.10 -12.22
C ASN A 180 6.36 38.89 -13.07
N GLU A 181 7.61 38.84 -13.55
CA GLU A 181 8.16 37.68 -14.26
C GLU A 181 8.17 36.43 -13.37
N ALA A 182 8.57 36.55 -12.09
CA ALA A 182 8.51 35.44 -11.14
C ALA A 182 7.07 34.96 -10.84
N LEU A 183 6.08 35.87 -10.92
CA LEU A 183 4.66 35.50 -10.81
C LEU A 183 4.14 34.80 -12.09
N ASP A 184 4.78 35.02 -13.24
CA ASP A 184 4.38 34.50 -14.55
C ASP A 184 5.05 33.16 -14.93
N ASP A 185 6.10 32.71 -14.22
CA ASP A 185 6.54 31.29 -14.25
C ASP A 185 5.29 30.40 -14.10
N ASP A 186 5.09 29.25 -14.71
CA ASP A 186 3.89 28.41 -14.50
C ASP A 186 4.24 27.01 -14.00
N SER A 187 5.52 26.77 -13.83
CA SER A 187 6.06 25.45 -13.57
C SER A 187 5.98 25.13 -12.08
N VAL A 188 5.18 24.12 -11.77
CA VAL A 188 5.19 23.43 -10.48
C VAL A 188 5.42 21.97 -10.78
N GLU A 189 6.45 21.41 -10.17
CA GLU A 189 6.73 19.99 -10.27
C GLU A 189 6.76 19.36 -8.88
N VAL A 190 6.02 18.27 -8.73
CA VAL A 190 6.12 17.39 -7.56
C VAL A 190 6.80 16.12 -7.99
N GLN A 191 7.92 15.77 -7.36
CA GLN A 191 8.64 14.54 -7.62
C GLN A 191 8.60 13.60 -6.40
N VAL A 192 8.74 12.30 -6.65
CA VAL A 192 8.91 11.29 -5.60
C VAL A 192 10.36 10.82 -5.63
N SER A 193 11.00 10.72 -4.46
CA SER A 193 12.40 10.29 -4.34
C SER A 193 12.66 8.95 -5.02
N GLU A 194 13.65 8.93 -5.92
CA GLU A 194 14.09 7.73 -6.65
C GLU A 194 15.14 6.92 -5.89
N VAL A 195 15.81 7.53 -4.90
CA VAL A 195 16.91 6.90 -4.14
C VAL A 195 16.45 6.28 -2.83
N ASP A 196 15.30 6.73 -2.32
CA ASP A 196 14.71 6.20 -1.10
C ASP A 196 14.11 4.81 -1.34
N ARG A 197 14.44 3.86 -0.46
CA ARG A 197 14.20 2.43 -0.65
C ARG A 197 14.12 1.69 0.66
N ASP A 198 13.50 0.52 0.62
CA ASP A 198 13.51 -0.40 1.75
C ASP A 198 14.94 -0.77 2.16
N PRO A 199 15.27 -0.81 3.47
CA PRO A 199 16.61 -1.18 3.94
C PRO A 199 16.98 -2.61 3.56
N TYR A 200 16.00 -3.48 3.29
CA TYR A 200 16.24 -4.85 2.85
C TYR A 200 16.29 -4.96 1.33
N GLY A 201 17.23 -5.79 0.85
CA GLY A 201 17.28 -6.25 -0.53
C GLY A 201 17.05 -7.76 -0.58
N ILE A 202 16.51 -8.25 -1.70
CA ILE A 202 16.34 -9.68 -1.95
C ILE A 202 17.56 -10.16 -2.72
N MET A 203 18.24 -11.17 -2.19
CA MET A 203 19.29 -11.91 -2.88
C MET A 203 18.73 -13.27 -3.30
N ILE A 204 18.66 -13.52 -4.60
CA ILE A 204 18.30 -14.83 -5.15
C ILE A 204 19.59 -15.60 -5.35
N ALA A 205 19.86 -16.57 -4.47
CA ALA A 205 20.94 -17.52 -4.68
C ALA A 205 20.58 -18.39 -5.89
N LYS A 206 21.40 -18.38 -6.93
CA LYS A 206 21.30 -19.38 -7.99
C LYS A 206 21.81 -20.68 -7.38
N ALA A 207 20.94 -21.67 -7.22
CA ALA A 207 21.41 -23.03 -7.05
C ALA A 207 22.12 -23.39 -8.36
N GLU A 208 23.43 -23.64 -8.30
CA GLU A 208 24.07 -24.42 -9.36
C GLU A 208 23.47 -25.82 -9.26
N LEU A 209 22.61 -26.16 -10.22
CA LEU A 209 22.15 -27.52 -10.46
C LEU A 209 23.21 -28.29 -11.23
#